data_AF-A0A954H5Q8-F1
#
_entry.id   AF-A0A954H5Q8-F1
#
_cell.length_a   1.000
_cell.length_b   1.000
_cell.length_c   1.000
_cell.angle_alpha   90.00
_cell.angle_beta   90.00
_cell.angle_gamma   90.00
#
_symmetry.space_group_name_H-M   'P 1'
#
loop_
_entity.id
_entity.type
_entity.pdbx_description
1 polymer ?
#
loop_
_entity_poly.entity_id
_entity_poly.type
_entity_poly.pdbx_seq_one_letter_code
_entity_poly.pdbx_strand_id
1 'polypeptide(L)'
;MNVLQRWIMGTVQPDEITMLMFLAVVLHLVNHRMYESRLPLLIYARRTGFTGFAVILARFLYLDGGIRSGGIRVMMSIALSWFLAGVVGIVVWVMSWVYDDIVMTTLQSWQRSVKERRERFRRQQEQIHADELRRQQEFERQQQEAERLRQQQIEQERWERERPERERKEREEAERRETQRRATAERKAQINAIRYELQLLYDRLRPQLAALSEEQFQAYFNSFLTEDLAVDVYRERADQLKQTMLQLAKEKTSGPPVDAGLEDVFRYYNERKERLRSLDLDEDTRETLELMIDEERNRTLQQML
;
A
#
# COMPACT_ATOMS: atom_id res chain seq x y z
N MET A 1 0.74 71.69 -86.91
CA MET A 1 -0.58 71.85 -86.24
C MET A 1 -0.56 71.06 -84.95
N ASN A 2 -0.42 71.77 -83.84
CA ASN A 2 -0.07 71.19 -82.55
C ASN A 2 -1.24 70.38 -81.97
N VAL A 3 -0.96 69.40 -81.10
CA VAL A 3 -1.97 68.46 -80.57
C VAL A 3 -3.16 69.19 -79.91
N LEU A 4 -2.89 70.33 -79.27
CA LEU A 4 -3.93 71.19 -78.68
C LEU A 4 -4.89 71.79 -79.72
N GLN A 5 -4.38 72.16 -80.91
CA GLN A 5 -5.21 72.67 -82.01
C GLN A 5 -6.03 71.55 -82.65
N ARG A 6 -5.48 70.33 -82.78
CA ARG A 6 -6.22 69.16 -83.26
C ARG A 6 -7.33 68.73 -82.29
N TRP A 7 -7.07 68.84 -80.99
CA TRP A 7 -8.05 68.56 -79.93
C TRP A 7 -9.21 69.55 -79.95
N ILE A 8 -8.92 70.85 -80.11
CA ILE A 8 -9.95 71.90 -80.27
C ILE A 8 -10.75 71.73 -81.57
N MET A 9 -10.13 71.23 -82.65
CA MET A 9 -10.81 70.95 -83.93
C MET A 9 -11.48 69.57 -83.99
N GLY A 10 -11.49 68.77 -82.91
CA GLY A 10 -12.20 67.49 -82.86
C GLY A 10 -11.64 66.38 -83.75
N THR A 11 -10.37 66.48 -84.19
CA THR A 11 -9.74 65.53 -85.13
C THR A 11 -8.80 64.52 -84.45
N VAL A 12 -8.84 64.42 -83.12
CA VAL A 12 -7.98 63.51 -82.34
C VAL A 12 -8.61 62.12 -82.29
N GLN A 13 -7.82 61.09 -82.60
CA GLN A 13 -8.28 59.70 -82.57
C GLN A 13 -8.48 59.22 -81.10
N PRO A 14 -9.52 58.41 -80.80
CA PRO A 14 -9.84 57.95 -79.45
C PRO A 14 -8.69 57.28 -78.71
N ASP A 15 -7.81 56.59 -79.45
CA ASP A 15 -6.67 55.85 -78.89
C ASP A 15 -5.61 56.80 -78.32
N GLU A 16 -5.42 57.98 -78.93
CA GLU A 16 -4.50 59.01 -78.45
C GLU A 16 -5.02 59.66 -77.15
N ILE A 17 -6.34 59.83 -77.03
CA ILE A 17 -6.98 60.35 -75.80
C ILE A 17 -6.84 59.35 -74.67
N THR A 18 -7.04 58.06 -74.96
CA THR A 18 -6.93 56.98 -73.97
C THR A 18 -5.50 56.84 -73.45
N MET A 19 -4.50 56.93 -74.34
CA MET A 19 -3.09 56.95 -73.97
C MET A 19 -2.72 58.17 -73.12
N LEU A 20 -3.22 59.36 -73.47
CA LEU A 20 -2.98 60.58 -72.67
C LEU A 20 -3.64 60.52 -71.29
N MET A 21 -4.86 59.99 -71.20
CA MET A 21 -5.56 59.77 -69.94
C MET A 21 -4.83 58.74 -69.07
N PHE A 22 -4.36 57.64 -69.66
CA PHE A 22 -3.54 56.65 -68.96
C PHE A 22 -2.24 57.28 -68.44
N LEU A 23 -1.55 58.07 -69.27
CA LEU A 23 -0.33 58.77 -68.87
C LEU A 23 -0.60 59.77 -67.74
N ALA A 24 -1.72 60.51 -67.81
CA ALA A 24 -2.14 61.46 -66.78
C ALA A 24 -2.48 60.76 -65.46
N VAL A 25 -3.17 59.61 -65.50
CA VAL A 25 -3.48 58.80 -64.32
C VAL A 25 -2.22 58.22 -63.70
N VAL A 26 -1.31 57.67 -64.51
CA VAL A 26 -0.03 57.14 -64.04
C VAL A 26 0.82 58.27 -63.43
N LEU A 27 0.91 59.42 -64.09
CA LEU A 27 1.62 60.59 -63.55
C LEU A 27 0.97 61.10 -62.26
N HIS A 28 -0.35 61.09 -62.16
CA HIS A 28 -1.07 61.49 -60.95
C HIS A 28 -0.84 60.52 -59.79
N LEU A 29 -0.90 59.20 -60.04
CA LEU A 29 -0.66 58.17 -59.03
C LEU A 29 0.79 58.21 -58.53
N VAL A 30 1.74 58.38 -59.45
CA VAL A 30 3.15 58.55 -59.12
C VAL A 30 3.35 59.82 -58.30
N ASN A 31 2.76 60.95 -58.70
CA ASN A 31 2.88 62.22 -57.97
C ASN A 31 2.26 62.14 -56.55
N HIS A 32 1.07 61.57 -56.42
CA HIS A 32 0.39 61.41 -55.11
C HIS A 32 1.20 60.54 -54.15
N ARG A 33 1.79 59.43 -54.63
CA ARG A 33 2.61 58.55 -53.78
C ARG A 33 3.99 59.12 -53.46
N MET A 34 4.56 59.94 -54.35
CA MET A 34 5.80 60.64 -54.07
C MET A 34 5.66 61.71 -52.97
N TYR A 35 4.45 62.26 -52.75
CA TYR A 35 4.20 63.18 -51.64
C TYR A 35 4.23 62.49 -50.25
N GLU A 36 3.99 61.18 -50.18
CA GLU A 36 3.99 60.42 -48.92
C GLU A 36 5.41 59.97 -48.50
N SER A 37 6.33 59.81 -49.46
CA SER A 37 7.69 59.30 -49.20
C SER A 37 8.72 60.42 -48.95
N ARG A 38 9.22 60.57 -47.72
CA ARG A 38 10.25 61.55 -47.32
C ARG A 38 11.69 61.19 -47.73
N LEU A 39 11.90 60.56 -48.89
CA LEU A 39 13.23 60.07 -49.29
C LEU A 39 13.93 61.06 -50.27
N PRO A 40 15.17 61.51 -49.98
CA PRO A 40 15.88 62.52 -50.79
C PRO A 40 16.25 62.07 -52.21
N LEU A 41 16.37 60.75 -52.45
CA LEU A 41 16.60 60.17 -53.78
C LEU A 41 15.43 60.40 -54.75
N LEU A 42 14.19 60.44 -54.24
CA LEU A 42 13.00 60.71 -55.04
C LEU A 42 12.89 62.19 -55.46
N ILE A 43 13.46 63.11 -54.68
CA ILE A 43 13.57 64.53 -55.05
C ILE A 43 14.51 64.70 -56.25
N TYR A 44 15.57 63.91 -56.32
CA TYR A 44 16.50 63.90 -57.45
C TYR A 44 15.86 63.32 -58.72
N ALA A 45 15.16 62.19 -58.61
CA ALA A 45 14.39 61.60 -59.70
C ALA A 45 13.25 62.52 -60.19
N ARG A 46 12.60 63.26 -59.28
CA ARG A 46 11.62 64.32 -59.60
C ARG A 46 12.26 65.43 -60.42
N ARG A 47 13.46 65.88 -60.05
CA ARG A 47 14.16 66.93 -60.80
C ARG A 47 14.59 66.46 -62.18
N THR A 48 15.17 65.26 -62.31
CA THR A 48 15.68 64.75 -63.60
C THR A 48 14.58 64.28 -64.54
N GLY A 49 13.52 63.64 -64.02
CA GLY A 49 12.38 63.21 -64.82
C GLY A 49 11.53 64.37 -65.34
N PHE A 50 11.28 65.38 -64.49
CA PHE A 50 10.49 66.55 -64.88
C PHE A 50 11.28 67.48 -65.82
N THR A 51 12.59 67.62 -65.63
CA THR A 51 13.44 68.36 -66.61
C THR A 51 13.57 67.61 -67.92
N GLY A 52 13.73 66.28 -67.91
CA GLY A 52 13.72 65.48 -69.14
C GLY A 52 12.41 65.58 -69.91
N PHE A 53 11.27 65.48 -69.21
CA PHE A 53 9.95 65.64 -69.81
C PHE A 53 9.70 67.08 -70.30
N ALA A 54 10.10 68.10 -69.54
CA ALA A 54 9.98 69.49 -69.95
C ALA A 54 10.86 69.83 -71.16
N VAL A 55 12.05 69.25 -71.29
CA VAL A 55 12.92 69.39 -72.47
C VAL A 55 12.31 68.71 -73.70
N ILE A 56 11.74 67.51 -73.53
CA ILE A 56 11.03 66.81 -74.62
C ILE A 56 9.79 67.61 -75.04
N LEU A 57 8.98 68.08 -74.09
CA LEU A 57 7.75 68.85 -74.34
C LEU A 57 8.06 70.22 -74.98
N ALA A 58 9.04 70.97 -74.43
CA ALA A 58 9.47 72.25 -74.99
C ALA A 58 9.97 72.10 -76.43
N ARG A 59 10.68 71.01 -76.75
CA ARG A 59 11.19 70.77 -78.09
C ARG A 59 10.13 70.23 -79.05
N PHE A 60 9.16 69.45 -78.55
CA PHE A 60 7.99 69.02 -79.32
C PHE A 60 7.11 70.23 -79.70
N LEU A 61 6.97 71.20 -78.79
CA LEU A 61 6.28 72.46 -79.04
C LEU A 61 7.06 73.39 -79.99
N TYR A 62 8.40 73.33 -80.00
CA TYR A 62 9.25 74.16 -80.86
C TYR A 62 9.45 73.59 -82.29
N LEU A 63 9.21 72.29 -82.51
CA LEU A 63 9.48 71.60 -83.77
C LEU A 63 8.36 71.66 -84.82
N ASP A 64 7.32 72.46 -84.62
CA ASP A 64 6.38 72.83 -85.71
C ASP A 64 7.03 73.83 -86.71
N GLY A 65 8.27 74.27 -86.47
CA GLY A 65 9.11 75.06 -87.39
C GLY A 65 10.23 74.22 -88.02
N GLY A 66 10.09 73.86 -89.30
CA GLY A 66 10.94 72.92 -90.03
C GLY A 66 12.45 73.24 -90.05
N ILE A 67 13.22 72.58 -89.17
CA ILE A 67 14.69 72.53 -89.24
C ILE A 67 15.13 71.06 -89.28
N ARG A 68 15.53 70.60 -90.48
CA ARG A 68 16.22 69.31 -90.69
C ARG A 68 17.70 69.45 -90.31
N SER A 69 18.06 69.29 -89.04
CA SER A 69 19.47 69.14 -88.62
C SER A 69 19.69 67.86 -87.81
N GLY A 70 20.71 67.08 -88.18
CA GLY A 70 20.98 65.76 -87.61
C GLY A 70 21.21 65.74 -86.09
N GLY A 71 21.61 66.86 -85.49
CA GLY A 71 21.82 66.97 -84.04
C GLY A 71 20.54 66.81 -83.20
N ILE A 72 19.36 67.10 -83.77
CA ILE A 72 18.08 66.95 -83.06
C ILE A 72 17.74 65.47 -82.84
N ARG A 73 18.02 64.61 -83.82
CA ARG A 73 17.78 63.16 -83.71
C ARG A 73 18.62 62.53 -82.61
N VAL A 74 19.88 62.92 -82.49
CA VAL A 74 20.80 62.41 -81.46
C VAL A 74 20.35 62.82 -80.06
N MET A 75 19.90 64.07 -79.87
CA MET A 75 19.35 64.48 -78.58
C MET A 75 18.02 63.79 -78.25
N MET A 76 17.17 63.52 -79.24
CA MET A 76 15.94 62.75 -79.05
C MET A 76 16.22 61.30 -78.66
N SER A 77 17.21 60.64 -79.28
CA SER A 77 17.57 59.27 -78.91
C SER A 77 18.14 59.21 -77.49
N ILE A 78 18.97 60.18 -77.09
CA ILE A 78 19.49 60.28 -75.72
C ILE A 78 18.34 60.51 -74.72
N ALA A 79 17.44 61.45 -74.99
CA ALA A 79 16.32 61.74 -74.10
C ALA A 79 15.35 60.55 -73.99
N LEU A 80 15.08 59.86 -75.10
CA LEU A 80 14.27 58.64 -75.11
C LEU A 80 14.95 57.51 -74.34
N SER A 81 16.27 57.32 -74.49
CA SER A 81 17.03 56.34 -73.71
C SER A 81 16.98 56.62 -72.21
N TRP A 82 17.13 57.88 -71.79
CA TRP A 82 17.00 58.26 -70.38
C TRP A 82 15.58 58.08 -69.84
N PHE A 83 14.56 58.38 -70.66
CA PHE A 83 13.17 58.14 -70.30
C PHE A 83 12.88 56.65 -70.13
N LEU A 84 13.29 55.82 -71.09
CA LEU A 84 13.15 54.37 -71.01
C LEU A 84 13.90 53.79 -69.81
N ALA A 85 15.12 54.26 -69.54
CA ALA A 85 15.88 53.85 -68.35
C ALA A 85 15.15 54.22 -67.05
N GLY A 86 14.52 55.41 -66.99
CA GLY A 86 13.69 55.82 -65.85
C GLY A 86 12.46 54.95 -65.66
N VAL A 87 11.75 54.61 -66.74
CA VAL A 87 10.59 53.71 -66.69
C VAL A 87 10.99 52.31 -66.23
N VAL A 88 12.07 51.76 -66.77
CA VAL A 88 12.60 50.45 -66.34
C VAL A 88 12.98 50.49 -64.87
N GLY A 89 13.63 51.55 -64.40
CA GLY A 89 13.96 51.74 -62.99
C GLY A 89 12.73 51.74 -62.08
N ILE A 90 11.65 52.42 -62.46
CA ILE A 90 10.38 52.43 -61.71
C ILE A 90 9.75 51.04 -61.70
N VAL A 91 9.71 50.34 -62.84
CA VAL A 91 9.14 48.98 -62.91
C VAL A 91 9.92 48.01 -62.03
N VAL A 92 11.25 48.03 -62.09
CA VAL A 92 12.10 47.19 -61.23
C VAL A 92 11.87 47.51 -59.75
N TRP A 93 11.77 48.80 -59.40
CA TRP A 93 11.51 49.21 -58.03
C TRP A 93 10.13 48.75 -57.51
N VAL A 94 9.07 48.92 -58.31
CA VAL A 94 7.73 48.43 -57.96
C VAL A 94 7.70 46.92 -57.85
N MET A 95 8.34 46.19 -58.79
CA MET A 95 8.41 44.73 -58.75
C MET A 95 9.19 44.23 -57.53
N SER A 96 10.30 44.87 -57.16
CA SER A 96 11.04 44.55 -55.94
C SER A 96 10.18 44.76 -54.69
N TRP A 97 9.42 45.84 -54.63
CA TRP A 97 8.55 46.14 -53.50
C TRP A 97 7.37 45.16 -53.39
N VAL A 98 6.71 44.86 -54.51
CA VAL A 98 5.62 43.86 -54.56
C VAL A 98 6.14 42.48 -54.19
N TYR A 99 7.35 42.12 -54.66
CA TYR A 99 7.98 40.87 -54.29
C TYR A 99 8.26 40.83 -52.78
N ASP A 100 8.91 41.84 -52.21
CA ASP A 100 9.22 41.86 -50.78
C ASP A 100 7.96 41.86 -49.91
N ASP A 101 6.95 42.68 -50.21
CA ASP A 101 5.78 42.81 -49.36
C ASP A 101 4.83 41.61 -49.50
N ILE A 102 4.46 41.23 -50.73
CA ILE A 102 3.50 40.15 -50.93
C ILE A 102 4.14 38.79 -50.65
N VAL A 103 5.36 38.54 -51.13
CA VAL A 103 5.98 37.21 -50.99
C VAL A 103 6.40 36.98 -49.54
N MET A 104 6.95 37.97 -48.83
CA MET A 104 7.36 37.77 -47.44
C MET A 104 6.17 37.66 -46.49
N THR A 105 5.11 38.45 -46.66
CA THR A 105 3.93 38.36 -45.78
C THR A 105 3.15 37.05 -45.99
N THR A 106 3.02 36.60 -47.24
CA THR A 106 2.38 35.32 -47.56
C THR A 106 3.21 34.13 -47.09
N LEU A 107 4.55 34.17 -47.23
CA LEU A 107 5.44 33.13 -46.70
C LEU A 107 5.39 33.08 -45.17
N GLN A 108 5.43 34.22 -44.48
CA GLN A 108 5.40 34.25 -43.02
C GLN A 108 4.05 33.75 -42.46
N SER A 109 2.92 34.14 -43.05
CA SER A 109 1.60 33.66 -42.65
C SER A 109 1.44 32.16 -42.92
N TRP A 110 1.97 31.67 -44.05
CA TRP A 110 2.01 30.24 -44.36
C TRP A 110 2.86 29.45 -43.36
N GLN A 111 4.06 29.93 -43.03
CA GLN A 111 4.94 29.31 -42.04
C GLN A 111 4.28 29.23 -40.65
N ARG A 112 3.60 30.30 -40.20
CA ARG A 112 2.83 30.29 -38.94
C ARG A 112 1.71 29.25 -38.98
N SER A 113 0.92 29.22 -40.05
CA SER A 113 -0.16 28.22 -40.23
C SER A 113 0.36 26.78 -40.24
N VAL A 114 1.49 26.52 -40.90
CA VAL A 114 2.10 25.17 -40.92
C VAL A 114 2.58 24.78 -39.53
N LYS A 115 3.21 25.70 -38.79
CA LYS A 115 3.65 25.46 -37.41
C LYS A 115 2.47 25.14 -36.48
N GLU A 116 1.40 25.93 -36.54
CA GLU A 116 0.19 25.71 -35.75
C GLU A 116 -0.52 24.39 -36.10
N ARG A 117 -0.53 23.97 -37.37
CA ARG A 117 -1.08 22.66 -37.76
C ARG A 117 -0.25 21.51 -37.22
N ARG A 118 1.09 21.60 -37.28
CA ARG A 118 1.98 20.59 -36.70
C ARG A 118 1.80 20.49 -35.18
N GLU A 119 1.71 21.61 -34.49
CA GLU A 119 1.48 21.62 -33.04
C GLU A 119 0.11 21.03 -32.67
N ARG A 120 -0.95 21.36 -33.41
CA ARG A 120 -2.28 20.75 -33.21
C ARG A 120 -2.27 19.24 -33.44
N PHE A 121 -1.62 18.79 -34.52
CA PHE A 121 -1.51 17.37 -34.81
C PHE A 121 -0.72 16.62 -33.74
N ARG A 122 0.39 17.21 -33.25
CA ARG A 122 1.18 16.66 -32.14
C ARG A 122 0.35 16.55 -30.86
N ARG A 123 -0.38 17.60 -30.48
CA ARG A 123 -1.28 17.57 -29.31
C ARG A 123 -2.38 16.51 -29.45
N GLN A 124 -2.94 16.34 -30.65
CA GLN A 124 -3.93 15.29 -30.91
C GLN A 124 -3.32 13.89 -30.75
N GLN A 125 -2.11 13.64 -31.26
CA GLN A 125 -1.44 12.35 -31.06
C GLN A 125 -1.10 12.10 -29.58
N GLU A 126 -0.62 13.13 -28.87
CA GLU A 126 -0.35 13.04 -27.43
C GLU A 126 -1.63 12.74 -26.63
N GLN A 127 -2.77 13.32 -27.02
CA GLN A 127 -4.08 13.03 -26.40
C GLN A 127 -4.54 11.60 -26.68
N ILE A 128 -4.46 11.14 -27.93
CA ILE A 128 -4.84 9.76 -28.30
C ILE A 128 -4.00 8.75 -27.51
N HIS A 129 -2.68 8.95 -27.46
CA HIS A 129 -1.78 8.06 -26.72
C HIS A 129 -2.05 8.11 -25.20
N ALA A 130 -2.37 9.28 -24.64
CA ALA A 130 -2.72 9.40 -23.23
C ALA A 130 -4.03 8.69 -22.90
N ASP A 131 -5.03 8.78 -23.78
CA ASP A 131 -6.33 8.12 -23.61
C ASP A 131 -6.20 6.59 -23.77
N GLU A 132 -5.39 6.11 -24.71
CA GLU A 132 -5.09 4.68 -24.85
C GLU A 132 -4.40 4.12 -23.59
N LEU A 133 -3.42 4.85 -23.04
CA LEU A 133 -2.74 4.44 -21.82
C LEU A 133 -3.70 4.41 -20.61
N ARG A 134 -4.60 5.39 -20.50
CA ARG A 134 -5.63 5.42 -19.45
C ARG A 134 -6.57 4.23 -19.56
N ARG A 135 -7.05 3.90 -20.77
CA ARG A 135 -7.92 2.73 -21.00
C ARG A 135 -7.20 1.42 -20.65
N GLN A 136 -5.93 1.29 -21.01
CA GLN A 136 -5.12 0.12 -20.63
C GLN A 136 -4.97 0.01 -19.11
N GLN A 137 -4.65 1.11 -18.43
CA GLN A 137 -4.55 1.13 -16.96
C GLN A 137 -5.88 0.81 -16.27
N GLU A 138 -7.00 1.33 -16.79
CA GLU A 138 -8.34 1.02 -16.27
C GLU A 138 -8.68 -0.45 -16.46
N PHE A 139 -8.38 -1.02 -17.62
CA PHE A 139 -8.59 -2.44 -17.90
C PHE A 139 -7.72 -3.34 -17.01
N GLU A 140 -6.45 -3.00 -16.81
CA GLU A 140 -5.56 -3.72 -15.88
C GLU A 140 -6.07 -3.64 -14.44
N ARG A 141 -6.52 -2.48 -13.99
CA ARG A 141 -7.13 -2.32 -12.65
C ARG A 141 -8.39 -3.17 -12.50
N GLN A 142 -9.27 -3.18 -13.50
CA GLN A 142 -10.47 -4.01 -13.50
C GLN A 142 -10.14 -5.50 -13.45
N GLN A 143 -9.11 -5.95 -14.19
CA GLN A 143 -8.65 -7.33 -14.11
C GLN A 143 -8.11 -7.69 -12.72
N GLN A 144 -7.28 -6.81 -12.13
CA GLN A 144 -6.73 -7.02 -10.79
C GLN A 144 -7.81 -7.00 -9.71
N GLU A 145 -8.84 -6.15 -9.84
CA GLU A 145 -9.98 -6.14 -8.92
C GLU A 145 -10.82 -7.41 -9.07
N ALA A 146 -11.10 -7.86 -10.30
CA ALA A 146 -11.82 -9.10 -10.54
C ALA A 146 -11.04 -10.32 -10.01
N GLU A 147 -9.71 -10.35 -10.16
CA GLU A 147 -8.86 -11.41 -9.63
C GLU A 147 -8.85 -11.41 -8.09
N ARG A 148 -8.74 -10.23 -7.46
CA ARG A 148 -8.87 -10.10 -6.00
C ARG A 148 -10.21 -10.59 -5.48
N LEU A 149 -11.30 -10.24 -6.15
CA LEU A 149 -12.64 -10.73 -5.79
C LEU A 149 -12.76 -12.25 -5.93
N ARG A 150 -12.20 -12.84 -6.99
CA ARG A 150 -12.14 -14.30 -7.16
C ARG A 150 -11.33 -14.97 -6.06
N GLN A 151 -10.17 -14.41 -5.70
CA GLN A 151 -9.35 -14.94 -4.61
C GLN A 151 -10.11 -14.89 -3.28
N GLN A 152 -10.76 -13.77 -2.97
CA GLN A 152 -11.58 -13.62 -1.76
C GLN A 152 -12.74 -14.64 -1.72
N GLN A 153 -13.40 -14.89 -2.85
CA GLN A 153 -14.45 -15.92 -2.94
C GLN A 153 -13.90 -17.32 -2.69
N ILE A 154 -12.75 -17.66 -3.26
CA ILE A 154 -12.09 -18.96 -3.05
C ILE A 154 -11.68 -19.11 -1.58
N GLU A 155 -11.14 -18.07 -0.96
CA GLU A 155 -10.76 -18.08 0.46
C GLU A 155 -11.97 -18.23 1.37
N GLN A 156 -13.07 -17.51 1.08
CA GLN A 156 -14.33 -17.66 1.81
C GLN A 156 -14.91 -19.07 1.65
N GLU A 157 -14.92 -19.62 0.44
CA GLU A 157 -15.42 -20.98 0.19
C GLU A 157 -14.56 -22.04 0.90
N ARG A 158 -13.23 -21.88 0.90
CA ARG A 158 -12.32 -22.75 1.68
C ARG A 158 -12.60 -22.63 3.17
N TRP A 159 -12.77 -21.41 3.67
CA TRP A 159 -13.10 -21.16 5.07
C TRP A 159 -14.43 -21.81 5.45
N GLU A 160 -15.47 -21.65 4.64
CA GLU A 160 -16.79 -22.26 4.87
C GLU A 160 -16.75 -23.79 4.87
N ARG A 161 -15.92 -24.39 4.00
CA ARG A 161 -15.71 -25.85 3.98
C ARG A 161 -14.94 -26.36 5.20
N GLU A 162 -13.92 -25.64 5.65
CA GLU A 162 -13.06 -26.06 6.77
C GLU A 162 -13.66 -25.74 8.14
N ARG A 163 -14.47 -24.69 8.25
CA ARG A 163 -15.11 -24.24 9.49
C ARG A 163 -15.82 -25.36 10.27
N PRO A 164 -16.71 -26.18 9.67
CA PRO A 164 -17.41 -27.23 10.43
C PRO A 164 -16.44 -28.30 10.95
N GLU A 165 -15.36 -28.61 10.22
CA GLU A 165 -14.36 -29.57 10.69
C GLU A 165 -13.54 -29.00 11.86
N ARG A 166 -13.19 -27.70 11.81
CA ARG A 166 -12.53 -27.01 12.92
C ARG A 166 -13.43 -26.93 14.15
N GLU A 167 -14.68 -26.49 13.98
CA GLU A 167 -15.65 -26.45 15.09
C GLU A 167 -15.88 -27.84 15.70
N ARG A 168 -15.91 -28.90 14.88
CA ARG A 168 -16.01 -30.27 15.37
C ARG A 168 -14.76 -30.69 16.17
N LYS A 169 -13.56 -30.42 15.66
CA LYS A 169 -12.31 -30.71 16.38
C LYS A 169 -12.22 -29.95 17.70
N GLU A 170 -12.57 -28.67 17.71
CA GLU A 170 -12.59 -27.86 18.92
C GLU A 170 -13.59 -28.39 19.96
N ARG A 171 -14.79 -28.81 19.53
CA ARG A 171 -15.77 -29.44 20.42
C ARG A 171 -15.27 -30.78 20.96
N GLU A 172 -14.72 -31.64 20.12
CA GLU A 172 -14.16 -32.93 20.53
C GLU A 172 -12.98 -32.74 21.52
N GLU A 173 -12.11 -31.75 21.31
CA GLU A 173 -11.05 -31.41 22.24
C GLU A 173 -11.58 -30.84 23.56
N ALA A 174 -12.60 -29.98 23.51
CA ALA A 174 -13.25 -29.43 24.69
C ALA A 174 -13.92 -30.53 25.53
N GLU A 175 -14.65 -31.45 24.90
CA GLU A 175 -15.27 -32.61 25.54
C GLU A 175 -14.23 -33.54 26.17
N ARG A 176 -13.10 -33.79 25.50
CA ARG A 176 -11.99 -34.56 26.07
C ARG A 176 -11.39 -33.90 27.30
N ARG A 177 -11.16 -32.58 27.25
CA ARG A 177 -10.65 -31.81 28.40
C ARG A 177 -11.63 -31.81 29.55
N GLU A 178 -12.92 -31.67 29.28
CA GLU A 178 -13.96 -31.71 30.31
C GLU A 178 -14.06 -33.10 30.95
N THR A 179 -14.02 -34.16 30.14
CA THR A 179 -14.02 -35.55 30.63
C THR A 179 -12.81 -35.83 31.51
N GLN A 180 -11.61 -35.40 31.11
CA GLN A 180 -10.40 -35.52 31.93
C GLN A 180 -10.49 -34.73 33.24
N ARG A 181 -11.07 -33.52 33.22
CA ARG A 181 -11.31 -32.73 34.43
C ARG A 181 -12.28 -33.43 35.38
N ARG A 182 -13.39 -33.97 34.87
CA ARG A 182 -14.37 -34.74 35.66
C ARG A 182 -13.73 -35.98 36.29
N ALA A 183 -13.03 -36.79 35.50
CA ALA A 183 -12.33 -37.98 36.00
C ALA A 183 -11.28 -37.63 37.08
N THR A 184 -10.54 -36.54 36.90
CA THR A 184 -9.57 -36.06 37.90
C THR A 184 -10.27 -35.59 39.18
N ALA A 185 -11.38 -34.86 39.05
CA ALA A 185 -12.17 -34.38 40.18
C ALA A 185 -12.80 -35.55 40.96
N GLU A 186 -13.36 -36.54 40.26
CA GLU A 186 -13.91 -37.75 40.86
C GLU A 186 -12.83 -38.55 41.62
N ARG A 187 -11.65 -38.74 41.00
CA ARG A 187 -10.51 -39.38 41.67
C ARG A 187 -10.13 -38.65 42.96
N LYS A 188 -9.99 -37.32 42.91
CA LYS A 188 -9.66 -36.52 44.09
C LYS A 188 -10.74 -36.59 45.16
N ALA A 189 -12.01 -36.55 44.77
CA ALA A 189 -13.13 -36.67 45.70
C ALA A 189 -13.11 -38.03 46.43
N GLN A 190 -12.84 -39.13 45.71
CA GLN A 190 -12.75 -40.47 46.30
C GLN A 190 -11.56 -40.58 47.27
N ILE A 191 -10.38 -40.10 46.87
CA ILE A 191 -9.19 -40.09 47.74
C ILE A 191 -9.47 -39.28 49.02
N ASN A 192 -10.04 -38.07 48.89
CA ASN A 192 -10.36 -37.23 50.05
C ASN A 192 -11.40 -37.86 50.98
N ALA A 193 -12.40 -38.56 50.43
CA ALA A 193 -13.39 -39.28 51.23
C ALA A 193 -12.72 -40.38 52.08
N ILE A 194 -11.80 -41.15 51.50
CA ILE A 194 -11.03 -42.18 52.21
C ILE A 194 -10.14 -41.54 53.29
N ARG A 195 -9.43 -40.46 52.98
CA ARG A 195 -8.62 -39.72 53.96
C ARG A 195 -9.45 -39.25 55.15
N TYR A 196 -10.62 -38.69 54.86
CA TYR A 196 -11.54 -38.23 55.88
C TYR A 196 -12.04 -39.36 56.78
N GLU A 197 -12.39 -40.51 56.20
CA GLU A 197 -12.82 -41.69 56.98
C GLU A 197 -11.73 -42.18 57.93
N LEU A 198 -10.48 -42.26 57.44
CA LEU A 198 -9.35 -42.69 58.24
C LEU A 198 -9.00 -41.68 59.34
N GLN A 199 -9.06 -40.39 59.05
CA GLN A 199 -8.85 -39.34 60.05
C GLN A 199 -9.94 -39.41 61.13
N LEU A 200 -11.20 -39.57 60.75
CA LEU A 200 -12.31 -39.72 61.70
C LEU A 200 -12.14 -40.96 62.59
N LEU A 201 -11.65 -42.06 62.00
CA LEU A 201 -11.33 -43.27 62.75
C LEU A 201 -10.17 -43.04 63.72
N TYR A 202 -9.11 -42.34 63.29
CA TYR A 202 -8.01 -41.94 64.17
C TYR A 202 -8.51 -41.12 65.34
N ASP A 203 -9.26 -40.05 65.10
CA ASP A 203 -9.76 -39.17 66.14
C ASP A 203 -10.62 -39.93 67.17
N ARG A 204 -11.41 -40.90 66.70
CA ARG A 204 -12.22 -41.77 67.56
C ARG A 204 -11.38 -42.73 68.40
N LEU A 205 -10.33 -43.31 67.82
CA LEU A 205 -9.46 -44.29 68.48
C LEU A 205 -8.27 -43.64 69.20
N ARG A 206 -8.04 -42.32 69.06
CA ARG A 206 -6.91 -41.57 69.62
C ARG A 206 -6.67 -41.84 71.11
N PRO A 207 -7.67 -41.90 72.00
CA PRO A 207 -7.45 -42.23 73.41
C PRO A 207 -6.87 -43.65 73.62
N GLN A 208 -7.26 -44.59 72.75
CA GLN A 208 -6.83 -45.98 72.77
C GLN A 208 -5.48 -46.15 72.04
N LEU A 209 -5.16 -45.28 71.10
CA LEU A 209 -3.90 -45.30 70.34
C LEU A 209 -2.78 -44.47 70.99
N ALA A 210 -2.87 -44.12 72.29
CA ALA A 210 -2.04 -43.09 72.95
C ALA A 210 -0.49 -43.20 72.85
N ALA A 211 0.02 -44.19 72.14
CA ALA A 211 1.42 -44.32 71.75
C ALA A 211 1.77 -43.52 70.47
N LEU A 212 0.79 -43.24 69.58
CA LEU A 212 0.98 -42.50 68.32
C LEU A 212 0.55 -41.03 68.47
N SER A 213 1.51 -40.10 68.39
CA SER A 213 1.18 -38.68 68.33
C SER A 213 0.47 -38.33 67.01
N GLU A 214 -0.28 -37.23 67.01
CA GLU A 214 -1.00 -36.76 65.81
C GLU A 214 -0.03 -36.48 64.65
N GLU A 215 1.14 -35.92 64.97
CA GLU A 215 2.21 -35.64 64.00
C GLU A 215 2.82 -36.92 63.42
N GLN A 216 3.06 -37.94 64.26
CA GLN A 216 3.58 -39.24 63.80
C GLN A 216 2.56 -39.97 62.93
N PHE A 217 1.28 -39.95 63.33
CA PHE A 217 0.21 -40.53 62.53
C PHE A 217 0.06 -39.83 61.19
N GLN A 218 0.05 -38.49 61.14
CA GLN A 218 -0.04 -37.77 59.87
C GLN A 218 1.20 -37.98 58.99
N ALA A 219 2.40 -38.05 59.57
CA ALA A 219 3.62 -38.35 58.82
C ALA A 219 3.56 -39.74 58.18
N TYR A 220 3.16 -40.76 58.94
CA TYR A 220 2.97 -42.12 58.45
C TYR A 220 1.83 -42.21 57.43
N PHE A 221 0.72 -41.52 57.69
CA PHE A 221 -0.41 -41.43 56.77
C PHE A 221 0.02 -40.87 55.41
N ASN A 222 0.77 -39.78 55.41
CA ASN A 222 1.21 -39.12 54.18
C ASN A 222 2.31 -39.91 53.44
N SER A 223 3.13 -40.70 54.14
CA SER A 223 4.13 -41.57 53.50
C SER A 223 3.52 -42.86 52.95
N PHE A 224 2.56 -43.46 53.66
CA PHE A 224 1.95 -44.73 53.30
C PHE A 224 0.85 -44.57 52.22
N LEU A 225 0.10 -43.46 52.28
CA LEU A 225 -1.00 -43.12 51.38
C LEU A 225 -0.71 -41.86 50.55
N THR A 226 0.22 -41.98 49.61
CA THR A 226 0.56 -40.90 48.67
C THR A 226 -0.56 -40.65 47.65
N GLU A 227 -0.77 -39.37 47.29
CA GLU A 227 -1.84 -38.95 46.38
C GLU A 227 -1.65 -39.45 44.92
N ASP A 228 -0.43 -39.85 44.58
CA ASP A 228 -0.08 -40.33 43.24
C ASP A 228 -0.56 -41.76 42.97
N LEU A 229 -0.90 -42.53 44.01
CA LEU A 229 -1.39 -43.90 43.87
C LEU A 229 -2.72 -43.97 43.12
N ALA A 230 -2.90 -45.04 42.34
CA ALA A 230 -4.19 -45.36 41.74
C ALA A 230 -5.25 -45.54 42.84
N VAL A 231 -6.50 -45.16 42.56
CA VAL A 231 -7.59 -45.16 43.57
C VAL A 231 -7.79 -46.53 44.20
N ASP A 232 -7.72 -47.59 43.41
CA ASP A 232 -7.94 -48.96 43.91
C ASP A 232 -6.85 -49.36 44.91
N VAL A 233 -5.59 -49.04 44.59
CA VAL A 233 -4.43 -49.26 45.48
C VAL A 233 -4.54 -48.38 46.73
N TYR A 234 -4.98 -47.13 46.57
CA TYR A 234 -5.21 -46.21 47.68
C TYR A 234 -6.26 -46.76 48.65
N ARG A 235 -7.35 -47.34 48.12
CA ARG A 235 -8.41 -47.96 48.91
C ARG A 235 -7.94 -49.21 49.65
N GLU A 236 -7.20 -50.08 48.97
CA GLU A 236 -6.65 -51.29 49.60
C GLU A 236 -5.71 -50.96 50.77
N ARG A 237 -4.78 -50.03 50.56
CA ARG A 237 -3.87 -49.57 51.63
C ARG A 237 -4.60 -48.86 52.76
N ALA A 238 -5.63 -48.09 52.43
CA ALA A 238 -6.49 -47.45 53.43
C ALA A 238 -7.21 -48.49 54.29
N ASP A 239 -7.74 -49.55 53.68
CA ASP A 239 -8.38 -50.65 54.41
C ASP A 239 -7.38 -51.41 55.30
N GLN A 240 -6.14 -51.63 54.82
CA GLN A 240 -5.07 -52.19 55.65
C GLN A 240 -4.79 -51.31 56.87
N LEU A 241 -4.59 -50.01 56.67
CA LEU A 241 -4.36 -49.05 57.75
C LEU A 241 -5.51 -49.04 58.76
N LYS A 242 -6.76 -49.07 58.27
CA LYS A 242 -7.97 -49.17 59.08
C LYS A 242 -7.97 -50.42 59.96
N GLN A 243 -7.63 -51.59 59.39
CA GLN A 243 -7.55 -52.84 60.16
C GLN A 243 -6.46 -52.78 61.24
N THR A 244 -5.27 -52.28 60.90
CA THR A 244 -4.16 -52.11 61.85
C THR A 244 -4.56 -51.19 63.01
N MET A 245 -5.20 -50.06 62.73
CA MET A 245 -5.68 -49.14 63.77
C MET A 245 -6.72 -49.80 64.70
N LEU A 246 -7.65 -50.57 64.13
CA LEU A 246 -8.65 -51.30 64.91
C LEU A 246 -8.03 -52.41 65.77
N GLN A 247 -6.99 -53.09 65.28
CA GLN A 247 -6.27 -54.11 66.04
C GLN A 247 -5.46 -53.48 67.19
N LEU A 248 -4.68 -52.42 66.92
CA LEU A 248 -3.91 -51.70 67.94
C LEU A 248 -4.81 -51.14 69.06
N ALA A 249 -5.98 -50.62 68.70
CA ALA A 249 -6.97 -50.13 69.66
C ALA A 249 -7.53 -51.26 70.57
N LYS A 250 -7.75 -52.46 70.02
CA LYS A 250 -8.21 -53.65 70.78
C LYS A 250 -7.13 -54.19 71.72
N GLU A 251 -5.86 -54.17 71.31
CA GLU A 251 -4.77 -54.71 72.15
C GLU A 251 -4.60 -53.93 73.45
N LYS A 252 -4.75 -52.59 73.41
CA LYS A 252 -4.62 -51.75 74.61
C LYS A 252 -5.79 -51.89 75.60
N THR A 253 -6.91 -52.47 75.19
CA THR A 253 -8.02 -52.76 76.12
C THR A 253 -7.70 -53.93 77.05
N SER A 254 -6.69 -54.73 76.72
CA SER A 254 -6.16 -55.83 77.52
C SER A 254 -4.78 -55.46 78.06
N GLY A 255 -4.71 -54.60 79.08
CA GLY A 255 -3.45 -54.35 79.81
C GLY A 255 -2.98 -55.60 80.58
N PRO A 256 -1.75 -55.59 81.14
CA PRO A 256 -1.34 -56.65 82.06
C PRO A 256 -2.34 -56.75 83.22
N PRO A 257 -2.62 -57.96 83.76
CA PRO A 257 -3.52 -58.14 84.89
C PRO A 257 -3.15 -57.18 86.04
N VAL A 258 -4.13 -56.57 86.70
CA VAL A 258 -3.90 -55.56 87.76
C VAL A 258 -3.10 -56.13 88.95
N ASP A 259 -3.12 -57.46 89.13
CA ASP A 259 -2.36 -58.20 90.16
C ASP A 259 -1.19 -59.04 89.57
N ALA A 260 -0.71 -58.69 88.37
CA ALA A 260 0.36 -59.44 87.70
C ALA A 260 1.70 -59.33 88.42
N GLY A 261 2.36 -60.47 88.66
CA GLY A 261 3.75 -60.48 89.11
C GLY A 261 4.71 -60.05 87.99
N LEU A 262 5.97 -59.75 88.35
CA LEU A 262 7.05 -59.40 87.40
C LEU A 262 7.13 -60.37 86.21
N GLU A 263 7.02 -61.67 86.46
CA GLU A 263 7.08 -62.72 85.45
C GLU A 263 5.86 -62.71 84.50
N ASP A 264 4.68 -62.38 85.02
CA ASP A 264 3.46 -62.26 84.23
C ASP A 264 3.51 -61.03 83.31
N VAL A 265 4.16 -59.95 83.75
CA VAL A 265 4.40 -58.75 82.93
C VAL A 265 5.35 -59.05 81.78
N PHE A 266 6.46 -59.73 82.04
CA PHE A 266 7.38 -60.17 80.97
C PHE A 266 6.68 -61.08 79.96
N ARG A 267 5.91 -62.06 80.45
CA ARG A 267 5.14 -62.97 79.58
C ARG A 267 4.12 -62.21 78.73
N TYR A 268 3.36 -61.29 79.32
CA TYR A 268 2.36 -60.48 78.61
C TYR A 268 2.98 -59.67 77.45
N TYR A 269 4.09 -58.96 77.70
CA TYR A 269 4.73 -58.14 76.67
C TYR A 269 5.43 -58.97 75.58
N ASN A 270 5.99 -60.15 75.93
CA ASN A 270 6.54 -61.08 74.95
C ASN A 270 5.44 -61.67 74.06
N GLU A 271 4.31 -62.11 74.64
CA GLU A 271 3.15 -62.59 73.86
C GLU A 271 2.53 -61.49 72.99
N ARG A 272 2.61 -60.23 73.42
CA ARG A 272 2.17 -59.08 72.61
C ARG A 272 3.10 -58.84 71.42
N LYS A 273 4.42 -58.95 71.58
CA LYS A 273 5.37 -58.91 70.46
C LYS A 273 5.17 -60.07 69.48
N GLU A 274 4.95 -61.27 69.98
CA GLU A 274 4.73 -62.45 69.12
C GLU A 274 3.44 -62.30 68.28
N ARG A 275 2.39 -61.74 68.88
CA ARG A 275 1.15 -61.37 68.16
C ARG A 275 1.41 -60.29 67.11
N LEU A 276 2.19 -59.27 67.44
CA LEU A 276 2.57 -58.22 66.49
C LEU A 276 3.33 -58.78 65.27
N ARG A 277 4.22 -59.75 65.48
CA ARG A 277 4.96 -60.45 64.42
C ARG A 277 4.07 -61.31 63.53
N SER A 278 2.92 -61.77 64.03
CA SER A 278 1.94 -62.51 63.24
C SER A 278 1.09 -61.62 62.32
N LEU A 279 1.16 -60.30 62.48
CA LEU A 279 0.46 -59.35 61.62
C LEU A 279 1.27 -59.11 60.34
N ASP A 280 0.58 -59.01 59.21
CA ASP A 280 1.17 -58.72 57.90
C ASP A 280 1.50 -57.23 57.79
N LEU A 281 2.50 -56.80 58.56
CA LEU A 281 3.01 -55.43 58.62
C LEU A 281 4.35 -55.34 57.88
N ASP A 282 4.63 -54.20 57.25
CA ASP A 282 5.96 -53.92 56.71
C ASP A 282 7.04 -53.89 57.81
N GLU A 283 8.28 -54.20 57.43
CA GLU A 283 9.39 -54.40 58.37
C GLU A 283 9.64 -53.15 59.22
N ASP A 284 9.64 -51.96 58.62
CA ASP A 284 9.88 -50.68 59.30
C ASP A 284 8.78 -50.36 60.34
N THR A 285 7.51 -50.58 59.98
CA THR A 285 6.37 -50.40 60.90
C THR A 285 6.43 -51.41 62.04
N ARG A 286 6.81 -52.65 61.75
CA ARG A 286 6.97 -53.71 62.76
C ARG A 286 8.07 -53.38 63.76
N GLU A 287 9.25 -52.97 63.29
CA GLU A 287 10.37 -52.57 64.14
C GLU A 287 9.99 -51.42 65.08
N THR A 288 9.29 -50.42 64.54
CA THR A 288 8.81 -49.27 65.32
C THR A 288 7.86 -49.71 66.43
N LEU A 289 6.88 -50.56 66.11
CA LEU A 289 5.91 -51.05 67.09
C LEU A 289 6.55 -51.97 68.14
N GLU A 290 7.53 -52.80 67.77
CA GLU A 290 8.27 -53.63 68.73
C GLU A 290 9.07 -52.79 69.74
N LEU A 291 9.70 -51.70 69.29
CA LEU A 291 10.41 -50.75 70.15
C LEU A 291 9.45 -50.08 71.14
N MET A 292 8.27 -49.67 70.68
CA MET A 292 7.26 -49.05 71.54
C MET A 292 6.76 -50.03 72.61
N ILE A 293 6.59 -51.31 72.27
CA ILE A 293 6.21 -52.34 73.23
C ILE A 293 7.32 -52.53 74.28
N ASP A 294 8.59 -52.49 73.90
CA ASP A 294 9.71 -52.56 74.86
C ASP A 294 9.76 -51.35 75.80
N GLU A 295 9.50 -50.14 75.28
CA GLU A 295 9.44 -48.94 76.12
C GLU A 295 8.29 -49.01 77.12
N GLU A 296 7.11 -49.45 76.68
CA GLU A 296 5.94 -49.62 77.55
C GLU A 296 6.23 -50.66 78.64
N ARG A 297 6.82 -51.80 78.27
CA ARG A 297 7.30 -52.82 79.23
C ARG A 297 8.23 -52.21 80.27
N ASN A 298 9.26 -51.47 79.83
CA ASN A 298 10.24 -50.88 80.74
C ASN A 298 9.60 -49.86 81.70
N ARG A 299 8.64 -49.05 81.23
CA ARG A 299 7.88 -48.13 82.09
C ARG A 299 7.01 -48.87 83.10
N THR A 300 6.33 -49.94 82.70
CA THR A 300 5.54 -50.78 83.62
C THR A 300 6.42 -51.42 84.69
N LEU A 301 7.58 -51.96 84.30
CA LEU A 301 8.54 -52.56 85.24
C LEU A 301 9.07 -51.52 86.24
N GLN A 302 9.36 -50.30 85.79
CA GLN A 302 9.78 -49.20 86.67
C GLN A 302 8.70 -48.74 87.66
N GLN A 303 7.41 -48.88 87.30
CA GLN A 303 6.30 -48.54 88.20
C GLN A 303 6.01 -49.63 89.25
N MET A 304 6.53 -50.85 89.04
CA MET A 304 6.36 -51.99 89.94
C MET A 304 7.50 -52.17 90.95
N LEU A 305 8.65 -51.51 90.72
CA LEU A 305 9.83 -51.50 91.59
C LEU A 305 9.80 -50.33 92.57
#